data_AF-A0A4Y7QVJ7-F1
#
_entry.id   AF-A0A4Y7QVJ7-F1
#
_cell.length_a   1.000
_cell.length_b   1.000
_cell.length_c   1.000
_cell.angle_alpha   90.00
_cell.angle_beta   90.00
_cell.angle_gamma   90.00
#
_symmetry.space_group_name_H-M   'P 1'
#
loop_
_entity.id
_entity.type
_entity.pdbx_description
1 polymer ?
#
loop_
_entity_poly.entity_id
_entity_poly.type
_entity_poly.pdbx_seq_one_letter_code
_entity_poly.pdbx_strand_id
1 'polypeptide(L)'
;MNMGDTVFMFVATVMVMLMTPGLALFYGGMVRSKNVLSTTMHSYSAMAIVSIQWIVIGYSLSFGPDWHGLIGTLDWFGLNGVTYVPNPDYSSTIPHNLFMMFQLMFAILTPALISGAFAERMRFSAFLIFILLWTTIVYNPVAHWVWGVGGWLRELGSLDFAGGNVVHITSGVAGLVLAIFLGKRKNINGTSPHHLPFTMLGAGLLWFGWFGFNVGSALSLNDVALTAFINTNIAAAASALTWMLSEWFFQSKPTAMGAACGAVSGLVAITPACGFVTPFSALLIGAIGGVLCFGAVFFLKTKFGYDDTLDAFGCHGIGGTWGGIATGLFATTTVNGDGANGLFYGNAALLFKQLVAIGATYAFTIIMTYAIIKAINFFLPVRVDEHEEHMGLDISMHGEKAYEYTERVN
;
A
#
# COMPACT_ATOMS: atom_id res chain seq x y z
N MET A 1 -18.70 -16.09 17.42
CA MET A 1 -19.20 -14.86 16.77
C MET A 1 -19.61 -13.85 17.83
N ASN A 2 -19.19 -12.60 17.67
CA ASN A 2 -19.51 -11.46 18.52
C ASN A 2 -20.09 -10.34 17.65
N MET A 3 -21.24 -9.78 18.05
CA MET A 3 -21.93 -8.76 17.25
C MET A 3 -21.13 -7.44 17.18
N GLY A 4 -20.50 -7.03 18.28
CA GLY A 4 -19.69 -5.81 18.33
C GLY A 4 -18.51 -5.88 17.37
N ASP A 5 -17.77 -6.99 17.40
CA ASP A 5 -16.66 -7.24 16.47
C ASP A 5 -17.15 -7.29 15.01
N THR A 6 -18.29 -7.92 14.77
CA THR A 6 -18.87 -8.02 13.42
C THR A 6 -19.23 -6.64 12.86
N VAL A 7 -19.93 -5.80 13.63
CA VAL A 7 -20.29 -4.43 13.22
C VAL A 7 -19.03 -3.59 12.99
N PHE A 8 -18.07 -3.68 13.91
CA PHE A 8 -16.78 -3.02 13.78
C PHE A 8 -16.07 -3.40 12.47
N MET A 9 -16.03 -4.69 12.14
CA MET A 9 -15.37 -5.15 10.92
C MET A 9 -16.10 -4.76 9.63
N PHE A 10 -17.43 -4.62 9.63
CA PHE A 10 -18.14 -4.00 8.51
C PHE A 10 -17.71 -2.54 8.29
N VAL A 11 -17.67 -1.76 9.37
CA VAL A 11 -17.25 -0.35 9.31
C VAL A 11 -15.79 -0.25 8.86
N ALA A 12 -14.89 -1.03 9.44
CA ALA A 12 -13.48 -1.08 9.07
C ALA A 12 -13.31 -1.45 7.58
N THR A 13 -14.03 -2.45 7.09
CA THR A 13 -14.00 -2.87 5.67
C THR A 13 -14.39 -1.73 4.73
N VAL A 14 -15.48 -1.01 5.02
CA VAL A 14 -15.92 0.12 4.18
C VAL A 14 -14.94 1.29 4.24
N MET A 15 -14.33 1.54 5.41
CA MET A 15 -13.28 2.54 5.56
C MET A 15 -12.04 2.20 4.71
N VAL A 16 -11.61 0.93 4.67
CA VAL A 16 -10.49 0.51 3.80
C VAL A 16 -10.86 0.60 2.33
N MET A 17 -12.09 0.21 1.95
CA MET A 17 -12.58 0.36 0.57
C MET A 17 -12.45 1.80 0.08
N LEU A 18 -12.82 2.78 0.93
CA LEU A 18 -12.74 4.21 0.63
C LEU A 18 -11.31 4.71 0.37
N MET A 19 -10.29 4.00 0.83
CA MET A 19 -8.90 4.36 0.55
C MET A 19 -8.57 4.29 -0.94
N THR A 20 -9.19 3.41 -1.72
CA THR A 20 -8.87 3.28 -3.16
C THR A 20 -9.39 4.48 -3.97
N PRO A 21 -10.64 4.96 -3.80
CA PRO A 21 -11.06 6.27 -4.30
C PRO A 21 -10.26 7.44 -3.72
N GLY A 22 -9.91 7.39 -2.43
CA GLY A 22 -9.04 8.39 -1.80
C GLY A 22 -7.67 8.48 -2.48
N LEU A 23 -7.09 7.34 -2.85
CA LEU A 23 -5.85 7.23 -3.61
C LEU A 23 -5.99 7.80 -5.02
N ALA A 24 -7.11 7.54 -5.68
CA ALA A 24 -7.40 8.11 -7.00
C ALA A 24 -7.38 9.64 -6.97
N LEU A 25 -7.95 10.26 -5.93
CA LEU A 25 -7.87 11.71 -5.71
C LEU A 25 -6.45 12.16 -5.34
N PHE A 26 -5.78 11.41 -4.47
CA PHE A 26 -4.43 11.71 -4.00
C PHE A 26 -3.44 11.79 -5.16
N TYR A 27 -3.35 10.72 -5.95
CA TYR A 27 -2.50 10.61 -7.12
C TYR A 27 -3.00 11.42 -8.31
N GLY A 28 -4.31 11.42 -8.55
CA GLY A 28 -4.94 12.25 -9.56
C GLY A 28 -4.48 13.69 -9.41
N GLY A 29 -4.63 14.28 -8.21
CA GLY A 29 -4.22 15.66 -7.90
C GLY A 29 -2.76 16.00 -8.22
N MET A 30 -1.87 15.00 -8.19
CA MET A 30 -0.42 15.16 -8.41
C MET A 30 0.01 15.03 -9.88
N VAL A 31 -0.77 14.35 -10.72
CA VAL A 31 -0.45 14.24 -12.16
C VAL A 31 -0.88 15.49 -12.92
N ARG A 32 -0.43 15.59 -14.19
CA ARG A 32 -0.86 16.64 -15.12
C ARG A 32 -2.33 16.46 -15.49
N SER A 33 -3.01 17.56 -15.82
CA SER A 33 -4.46 17.59 -16.12
C SER A 33 -4.89 16.65 -17.25
N LYS A 34 -3.98 16.32 -18.17
CA LYS A 34 -4.20 15.41 -19.31
C LYS A 34 -4.11 13.90 -18.97
N ASN A 35 -3.85 13.56 -17.70
CA ASN A 35 -3.63 12.19 -17.22
C ASN A 35 -4.47 11.84 -15.97
N VAL A 36 -5.40 12.71 -15.57
CA VAL A 36 -6.15 12.56 -14.31
C VAL A 36 -7.15 11.42 -14.41
N LEU A 37 -7.84 11.29 -15.54
CA LEU A 37 -8.77 10.18 -15.77
C LEU A 37 -8.01 8.86 -15.83
N SER A 38 -6.89 8.81 -16.55
CA SER A 38 -6.06 7.60 -16.63
C SER A 38 -5.53 7.16 -15.27
N THR A 39 -5.06 8.12 -14.46
CA THR A 39 -4.60 7.84 -13.08
C THR A 39 -5.73 7.34 -12.20
N THR A 40 -6.93 7.92 -12.33
CA THR A 40 -8.14 7.46 -11.62
C THR A 40 -8.53 6.05 -12.05
N MET A 41 -8.47 5.76 -13.36
CA MET A 41 -8.81 4.47 -13.93
C MET A 41 -7.91 3.35 -13.42
N HIS A 42 -6.64 3.60 -13.07
CA HIS A 42 -5.81 2.60 -12.41
C HIS A 42 -6.40 2.13 -11.07
N SER A 43 -6.89 3.05 -10.24
CA SER A 43 -7.52 2.70 -8.96
C SER A 43 -8.85 1.97 -9.15
N TYR A 44 -9.74 2.49 -10.00
CA TYR A 44 -11.07 1.90 -10.18
C TYR A 44 -11.03 0.56 -10.92
N SER A 45 -10.12 0.37 -11.88
CA SER A 45 -9.94 -0.93 -12.51
C SER A 45 -9.30 -1.96 -11.57
N ALA A 46 -8.43 -1.54 -10.64
CA ALA A 46 -7.96 -2.40 -9.56
C ALA A 46 -9.12 -2.88 -8.67
N MET A 47 -10.06 -1.99 -8.29
CA MET A 47 -11.26 -2.38 -7.56
C MET A 47 -12.06 -3.46 -8.29
N ALA A 48 -12.28 -3.30 -9.60
CA ALA A 48 -13.05 -4.27 -10.38
C ALA A 48 -12.31 -5.60 -10.59
N ILE A 49 -11.09 -5.56 -11.12
CA ILE A 49 -10.34 -6.76 -11.51
C ILE A 49 -9.92 -7.57 -10.29
N VAL A 50 -9.40 -6.90 -9.25
CA VAL A 50 -8.94 -7.62 -8.06
C VAL A 50 -10.11 -8.21 -7.29
N SER A 51 -11.28 -7.55 -7.24
CA SER A 51 -12.48 -8.16 -6.62
C SER A 51 -12.86 -9.48 -7.27
N ILE A 52 -12.86 -9.55 -8.60
CA ILE A 52 -13.17 -10.80 -9.31
C ILE A 52 -12.04 -11.83 -9.11
N GLN A 53 -10.79 -11.42 -9.27
CA GLN A 53 -9.63 -12.30 -9.05
C GLN A 53 -9.64 -12.90 -7.63
N TRP A 54 -9.96 -12.10 -6.62
CA TRP A 54 -10.00 -12.49 -5.22
C TRP A 54 -11.08 -13.52 -4.91
N ILE A 55 -12.30 -13.27 -5.37
CA ILE A 55 -13.45 -14.16 -5.19
C ILE A 55 -13.20 -15.51 -5.88
N VAL A 56 -12.63 -15.50 -7.09
CA VAL A 56 -12.44 -16.72 -7.86
C VAL A 56 -11.26 -17.54 -7.32
N ILE A 57 -10.10 -16.92 -7.08
CA ILE A 57 -8.89 -17.63 -6.63
C ILE A 57 -8.10 -16.92 -5.52
N GLY A 58 -8.07 -15.59 -5.48
CA GLY A 58 -7.09 -14.85 -4.68
C GLY A 58 -7.23 -15.05 -3.17
N TYR A 59 -8.47 -15.14 -2.67
CA TYR A 59 -8.69 -15.44 -1.26
C TYR A 59 -8.17 -16.83 -0.89
N SER A 60 -8.43 -17.84 -1.73
CA SER A 60 -7.93 -19.20 -1.52
C SER A 60 -6.40 -19.26 -1.55
N LEU A 61 -5.77 -18.57 -2.51
CA LEU A 61 -4.30 -18.55 -2.61
C LEU A 61 -3.62 -17.78 -1.47
N SER A 62 -4.33 -16.89 -0.78
CA SER A 62 -3.80 -16.09 0.33
C SER A 62 -4.07 -16.74 1.70
N PHE A 63 -5.29 -17.23 1.90
CA PHE A 63 -5.80 -17.65 3.21
C PHE A 63 -6.38 -19.08 3.23
N GLY A 64 -6.39 -19.78 2.09
CA GLY A 64 -6.74 -21.20 2.06
C GLY A 64 -5.70 -22.06 2.77
N PRO A 65 -5.97 -23.39 2.87
CA PRO A 65 -5.05 -24.35 3.46
C PRO A 65 -3.63 -24.22 2.88
N ASP A 66 -2.61 -24.37 3.72
CA ASP A 66 -1.22 -24.18 3.32
C ASP A 66 -0.73 -25.18 2.27
N TRP A 67 0.06 -24.68 1.32
CA TRP A 67 0.90 -25.47 0.43
C TRP A 67 2.38 -25.08 0.65
N HIS A 68 3.03 -25.84 1.54
CA HIS A 68 4.47 -25.77 1.83
C HIS A 68 4.98 -24.42 2.37
N GLY A 69 4.13 -23.67 3.06
CA GLY A 69 4.40 -22.34 3.59
C GLY A 69 4.42 -21.22 2.55
N LEU A 70 4.17 -21.52 1.27
CA LEU A 70 4.43 -20.61 0.15
C LEU A 70 3.17 -20.02 -0.49
N ILE A 71 2.06 -20.75 -0.49
CA ILE A 71 0.79 -20.32 -1.10
C ILE A 71 -0.35 -21.14 -0.52
N GLY A 72 -1.57 -20.61 -0.51
CA GLY A 72 -2.76 -21.40 -0.19
C GLY A 72 -3.15 -22.31 -1.36
N THR A 73 -3.79 -23.44 -1.05
CA THR A 73 -4.40 -24.33 -2.05
C THR A 73 -5.65 -23.68 -2.66
N LEU A 74 -6.24 -24.33 -3.67
CA LEU A 74 -7.50 -23.90 -4.31
C LEU A 74 -8.75 -24.49 -3.64
N ASP A 75 -8.65 -24.96 -2.39
CA ASP A 75 -9.79 -25.59 -1.70
C ASP A 75 -10.97 -24.63 -1.49
N TRP A 76 -10.70 -23.31 -1.45
CA TRP A 76 -11.70 -22.25 -1.36
C TRP A 76 -11.92 -21.51 -2.69
N PHE A 77 -11.64 -22.17 -3.82
CA PHE A 77 -11.97 -21.66 -5.15
C PHE A 77 -13.43 -21.21 -5.22
N GLY A 78 -13.68 -20.00 -5.75
CA GLY A 78 -15.03 -19.44 -5.84
C GLY A 78 -15.70 -19.25 -4.47
N LEU A 79 -14.92 -19.04 -3.41
CA LEU A 79 -15.38 -18.94 -2.01
C LEU A 79 -16.02 -20.21 -1.46
N ASN A 80 -15.68 -21.38 -2.00
CA ASN A 80 -16.15 -22.67 -1.48
C ASN A 80 -15.79 -22.81 0.01
N GLY A 81 -16.78 -23.06 0.87
CA GLY A 81 -16.61 -23.17 2.33
C GLY A 81 -16.41 -21.84 3.07
N VAL A 82 -16.34 -20.70 2.36
CA VAL A 82 -16.18 -19.37 2.97
C VAL A 82 -17.56 -18.76 3.22
N THR A 83 -18.09 -19.01 4.41
CA THR A 83 -19.49 -18.69 4.76
C THR A 83 -19.60 -17.68 5.90
N TYR A 84 -20.81 -17.50 6.43
CA TYR A 84 -21.06 -16.69 7.61
C TYR A 84 -20.49 -17.31 8.90
N VAL A 85 -20.18 -18.62 8.91
CA VAL A 85 -19.59 -19.29 10.07
C VAL A 85 -18.15 -18.78 10.27
N PRO A 86 -17.75 -18.37 11.49
CA PRO A 86 -16.37 -17.94 11.77
C PRO A 86 -15.34 -19.04 11.48
N ASN A 87 -14.16 -18.64 11.03
CA ASN A 87 -13.02 -19.54 10.88
C ASN A 87 -12.02 -19.28 12.03
N PRO A 88 -11.86 -20.21 12.99
CA PRO A 88 -11.02 -20.00 14.16
C PRO A 88 -9.53 -19.78 13.83
N ASP A 89 -9.06 -20.20 12.65
CA ASP A 89 -7.70 -19.98 12.18
C ASP A 89 -7.35 -18.50 11.97
N TYR A 90 -8.38 -17.68 11.71
CA TYR A 90 -8.25 -16.26 11.43
C TYR A 90 -9.02 -15.38 12.42
N SER A 91 -10.25 -15.75 12.76
CA SER A 91 -11.01 -15.15 13.85
C SER A 91 -12.20 -16.01 14.26
N SER A 92 -12.32 -16.26 15.55
CA SER A 92 -13.47 -16.95 16.15
C SER A 92 -14.68 -16.03 16.40
N THR A 93 -14.50 -14.71 16.24
CA THR A 93 -15.49 -13.70 16.61
C THR A 93 -16.23 -13.08 15.42
N ILE A 94 -15.68 -13.12 14.21
CA ILE A 94 -16.33 -12.53 13.03
C ILE A 94 -16.67 -13.59 11.96
N PRO A 95 -17.68 -13.34 11.11
CA PRO A 95 -17.96 -14.19 9.96
C PRO A 95 -16.75 -14.37 9.03
N HIS A 96 -16.52 -15.59 8.53
CA HIS A 96 -15.37 -15.88 7.65
C HIS A 96 -15.45 -15.08 6.34
N ASN A 97 -16.65 -14.94 5.75
CA ASN A 97 -16.86 -14.09 4.58
C ASN A 97 -16.64 -12.59 4.85
N LEU A 98 -16.80 -12.11 6.09
CA LEU A 98 -16.47 -10.72 6.45
C LEU A 98 -14.96 -10.52 6.54
N PHE A 99 -14.21 -11.48 7.10
CA PHE A 99 -12.75 -11.45 7.06
C PHE A 99 -12.23 -11.45 5.61
N MET A 100 -12.82 -12.29 4.74
CA MET A 100 -12.52 -12.31 3.30
C MET A 100 -12.73 -10.94 2.64
N MET A 101 -13.85 -10.28 2.92
CA MET A 101 -14.15 -8.94 2.39
C MET A 101 -13.22 -7.87 2.94
N PHE A 102 -12.83 -7.96 4.23
CA PHE A 102 -11.86 -7.04 4.82
C PHE A 102 -10.51 -7.14 4.10
N GLN A 103 -10.00 -8.37 3.92
CA GLN A 103 -8.72 -8.63 3.24
C GLN A 103 -8.74 -8.28 1.75
N LEU A 104 -9.89 -8.43 1.08
CA LEU A 104 -10.07 -7.98 -0.30
C LEU A 104 -9.70 -6.50 -0.46
N MET A 105 -10.02 -5.65 0.51
CA MET A 105 -9.75 -4.21 0.38
C MET A 105 -8.24 -3.90 0.38
N PHE A 106 -7.42 -4.69 1.08
CA PHE A 106 -5.96 -4.61 1.04
C PHE A 106 -5.43 -5.10 -0.32
N ALA A 107 -6.00 -6.19 -0.83
CA ALA A 107 -5.65 -6.76 -2.14
C ALA A 107 -5.94 -5.79 -3.28
N ILE A 108 -7.06 -5.06 -3.22
CA ILE A 108 -7.43 -4.01 -4.18
C ILE A 108 -6.46 -2.84 -4.11
N LEU A 109 -6.18 -2.34 -2.90
CA LEU A 109 -5.40 -1.13 -2.69
C LEU A 109 -3.95 -1.30 -3.17
N THR A 110 -3.35 -2.48 -2.96
CA THR A 110 -1.93 -2.73 -3.22
C THR A 110 -1.49 -2.47 -4.67
N PRO A 111 -2.10 -3.06 -5.71
CA PRO A 111 -1.75 -2.76 -7.11
C PRO A 111 -2.16 -1.34 -7.53
N ALA A 112 -3.15 -0.72 -6.88
CA ALA A 112 -3.47 0.68 -7.12
C ALA A 112 -2.33 1.59 -6.63
N LEU A 113 -1.67 1.29 -5.50
CA LEU A 113 -0.49 2.01 -5.02
C LEU A 113 0.69 1.93 -6.00
N ILE A 114 0.91 0.77 -6.64
CA ILE A 114 1.97 0.59 -7.64
C ILE A 114 1.84 1.63 -8.78
N SER A 115 0.59 1.99 -9.14
CA SER A 115 0.31 2.91 -10.23
C SER A 115 0.91 4.31 -10.07
N GLY A 116 1.16 4.73 -8.83
CA GLY A 116 1.81 6.01 -8.55
C GLY A 116 3.23 6.10 -9.09
N ALA A 117 3.96 4.98 -9.18
CA ALA A 117 5.36 5.00 -9.60
C ALA A 117 5.56 5.20 -11.10
N PHE A 118 4.63 4.69 -11.91
CA PHE A 118 4.72 4.73 -13.37
C PHE A 118 3.72 5.69 -14.03
N ALA A 119 2.96 6.46 -13.24
CA ALA A 119 1.88 7.30 -13.74
C ALA A 119 2.31 8.12 -14.97
N GLU A 120 1.36 8.33 -15.89
CA GLU A 120 1.49 9.07 -17.15
C GLU A 120 2.27 8.40 -18.29
N ARG A 121 2.68 7.12 -18.18
CA ARG A 121 3.47 6.47 -19.26
C ARG A 121 3.25 4.98 -19.49
N MET A 122 2.39 4.31 -18.72
CA MET A 122 2.07 2.90 -18.95
C MET A 122 0.80 2.78 -19.80
N ARG A 123 0.77 1.84 -20.76
CA ARG A 123 -0.45 1.52 -21.50
C ARG A 123 -1.47 0.89 -20.55
N PHE A 124 -2.72 1.35 -20.63
CA PHE A 124 -3.78 0.87 -19.74
C PHE A 124 -4.04 -0.63 -19.89
N SER A 125 -4.05 -1.16 -21.12
CA SER A 125 -4.19 -2.60 -21.37
C SER A 125 -3.08 -3.43 -20.73
N ALA A 126 -1.83 -2.95 -20.77
CA ALA A 126 -0.70 -3.59 -20.11
C ALA A 126 -0.87 -3.57 -18.59
N PHE A 127 -1.43 -2.48 -18.03
CA PHE A 127 -1.75 -2.38 -16.61
C PHE A 127 -2.79 -3.41 -16.18
N LEU A 128 -3.88 -3.61 -16.94
CA LEU A 128 -4.92 -4.58 -16.60
C LEU A 128 -4.37 -6.02 -16.50
N ILE A 129 -3.53 -6.41 -17.47
CA ILE A 129 -2.86 -7.71 -17.47
C ILE A 129 -1.88 -7.80 -16.30
N PHE A 130 -1.11 -6.73 -16.08
CA PHE A 130 -0.15 -6.65 -14.99
C PHE A 130 -0.80 -6.86 -13.63
N ILE A 131 -1.88 -6.13 -13.29
CA ILE A 131 -2.50 -6.26 -11.97
C ILE A 131 -3.14 -7.63 -11.74
N LEU A 132 -3.72 -8.25 -12.78
CA LEU A 132 -4.28 -9.58 -12.66
C LEU A 132 -3.19 -10.62 -12.33
N LEU A 133 -2.07 -10.57 -13.07
CA LEU A 133 -0.94 -11.48 -12.86
C LEU A 133 -0.23 -11.18 -11.53
N TRP A 134 0.08 -9.91 -11.28
CA TRP A 134 0.84 -9.48 -10.10
C TRP A 134 0.08 -9.76 -8.81
N THR A 135 -1.22 -9.48 -8.75
CA THR A 135 -2.02 -9.86 -7.58
C THR A 135 -2.03 -11.38 -7.40
N THR A 136 -2.13 -12.14 -8.49
CA THR A 136 -2.19 -13.61 -8.43
C THR A 136 -0.90 -14.25 -7.93
N ILE A 137 0.27 -13.83 -8.46
CA ILE A 137 1.54 -14.53 -8.24
C ILE A 137 2.56 -13.73 -7.39
N VAL A 138 2.23 -12.51 -6.98
CA VAL A 138 3.06 -11.71 -6.06
C VAL A 138 2.30 -11.40 -4.78
N TYR A 139 1.14 -10.73 -4.89
CA TYR A 139 0.37 -10.35 -3.70
C TYR A 139 -0.10 -11.56 -2.90
N ASN A 140 -0.81 -12.51 -3.53
CA ASN A 140 -1.38 -13.65 -2.79
C ASN A 140 -0.31 -14.51 -2.11
N PRO A 141 0.82 -14.87 -2.77
CA PRO A 141 1.91 -15.57 -2.08
C PRO A 141 2.47 -14.78 -0.89
N VAL A 142 2.76 -13.48 -1.04
CA VAL A 142 3.30 -12.70 0.07
C VAL A 142 2.28 -12.55 1.21
N ALA A 143 1.00 -12.36 0.89
CA ALA A 143 -0.08 -12.37 1.87
C ALA A 143 -0.15 -13.72 2.61
N HIS A 144 0.01 -14.83 1.88
CA HIS A 144 0.07 -16.16 2.50
C HIS A 144 1.29 -16.32 3.41
N TRP A 145 2.47 -15.89 2.98
CA TRP A 145 3.70 -16.00 3.79
C TRP A 145 3.55 -15.32 5.13
N VAL A 146 2.94 -14.13 5.13
CA VAL A 146 2.90 -13.23 6.29
C VAL A 146 1.66 -13.46 7.16
N TRP A 147 0.49 -13.73 6.56
CA TRP A 147 -0.79 -13.81 7.26
C TRP A 147 -1.47 -15.17 7.16
N GLY A 148 -1.20 -15.96 6.12
CA GLY A 148 -1.76 -17.31 5.96
C GLY A 148 -1.35 -18.24 7.12
N VAL A 149 -2.26 -19.09 7.61
CA VAL A 149 -1.85 -20.15 8.56
C VAL A 149 -0.93 -21.11 7.82
N GLY A 150 0.23 -21.42 8.40
CA GLY A 150 1.29 -22.21 7.75
C GLY A 150 2.29 -21.38 6.94
N GLY A 151 1.99 -20.11 6.66
CA GLY A 151 2.87 -19.20 5.94
C GLY A 151 4.25 -19.07 6.59
N TRP A 152 5.32 -19.21 5.81
CA TRP A 152 6.66 -19.37 6.39
C TRP A 152 7.17 -18.13 7.16
N LEU A 153 6.74 -16.90 6.81
CA LEU A 153 7.10 -15.68 7.54
C LEU A 153 6.30 -15.53 8.83
N ARG A 154 5.05 -16.01 8.84
CA ARG A 154 4.23 -16.15 10.04
C ARG A 154 4.87 -17.16 11.01
N GLU A 155 5.25 -18.34 10.52
CA GLU A 155 5.89 -19.40 11.32
C GLU A 155 7.31 -19.02 11.78
N LEU A 156 8.05 -18.22 10.99
CA LEU A 156 9.30 -17.61 11.42
C LEU A 156 9.08 -16.71 12.66
N GLY A 157 7.87 -16.19 12.86
CA GLY A 157 7.50 -15.25 13.91
C GLY A 157 7.90 -13.82 13.60
N SER A 158 7.91 -13.44 12.32
CA SER A 158 7.93 -12.02 11.93
C SER A 158 6.57 -11.40 12.21
N LEU A 159 6.57 -10.11 12.58
CA LEU A 159 5.39 -9.34 12.92
C LEU A 159 5.08 -8.33 11.81
N ASP A 160 3.85 -8.38 11.33
CA ASP A 160 3.31 -7.40 10.39
C ASP A 160 1.80 -7.23 10.65
N PHE A 161 1.48 -6.22 11.47
CA PHE A 161 0.13 -6.06 12.01
C PHE A 161 -0.92 -5.80 10.92
N ALA A 162 -0.63 -4.91 9.97
CA ALA A 162 -1.59 -4.47 8.97
C ALA A 162 -1.00 -4.38 7.53
N GLY A 163 0.22 -4.84 7.27
CA GLY A 163 0.70 -5.04 5.89
C GLY A 163 1.84 -4.12 5.46
N GLY A 164 2.81 -3.89 6.34
CA GLY A 164 4.07 -3.26 5.98
C GLY A 164 4.80 -4.00 4.86
N ASN A 165 4.90 -5.33 4.95
CA ASN A 165 5.42 -6.17 3.86
C ASN A 165 4.38 -6.33 2.76
N VAL A 166 3.21 -6.87 3.11
CA VAL A 166 2.20 -7.36 2.15
C VAL A 166 1.66 -6.27 1.23
N VAL A 167 1.49 -5.05 1.75
CA VAL A 167 0.94 -3.91 1.00
C VAL A 167 2.03 -2.92 0.62
N HIS A 168 2.79 -2.39 1.58
CA HIS A 168 3.61 -1.20 1.32
C HIS A 168 4.96 -1.52 0.68
N ILE A 169 5.70 -2.50 1.19
CA ILE A 169 6.97 -2.90 0.60
C ILE A 169 6.73 -3.52 -0.78
N THR A 170 5.78 -4.46 -0.91
CA THR A 170 5.47 -5.08 -2.22
C THR A 170 5.07 -4.02 -3.25
N SER A 171 4.15 -3.11 -2.94
CA SER A 171 3.72 -2.08 -3.90
C SER A 171 4.81 -1.07 -4.22
N GLY A 172 5.53 -0.58 -3.21
CA GLY A 172 6.61 0.39 -3.40
C GLY A 172 7.76 -0.18 -4.22
N VAL A 173 8.20 -1.41 -3.92
CA VAL A 173 9.29 -2.07 -4.64
C VAL A 173 8.87 -2.46 -6.06
N ALA A 174 7.65 -2.99 -6.25
CA ALA A 174 7.12 -3.25 -7.59
C ALA A 174 7.02 -1.96 -8.41
N GLY A 175 6.57 -0.87 -7.78
CA GLY A 175 6.54 0.46 -8.37
C GLY A 175 7.92 0.93 -8.84
N LEU A 176 8.96 0.78 -8.01
CA LEU A 176 10.33 1.12 -8.39
C LEU A 176 10.82 0.30 -9.58
N VAL A 177 10.57 -1.02 -9.59
CA VAL A 177 10.94 -1.90 -10.71
C VAL A 177 10.28 -1.45 -12.00
N LEU A 178 8.97 -1.15 -11.97
CA LEU A 178 8.25 -0.63 -13.13
C LEU A 178 8.75 0.75 -13.56
N ALA A 179 9.02 1.65 -12.61
CA ALA A 179 9.52 2.98 -12.90
C ALA A 179 10.87 2.94 -13.61
N ILE A 180 11.77 2.04 -13.19
CA ILE A 180 13.06 1.80 -13.83
C ILE A 180 12.88 1.13 -15.20
N PHE A 181 12.06 0.08 -15.29
CA PHE A 181 11.81 -0.66 -16.53
C PHE A 181 11.24 0.23 -17.64
N LEU A 182 10.26 1.07 -17.29
CA LEU A 182 9.64 2.00 -18.23
C LEU A 182 10.55 3.18 -18.56
N GLY A 183 11.46 3.55 -17.67
CA GLY A 183 12.30 4.75 -17.79
C GLY A 183 11.56 6.05 -17.46
N LYS A 184 12.26 7.18 -17.58
CA LYS A 184 11.74 8.51 -17.21
C LYS A 184 10.63 8.99 -18.13
N ARG A 185 9.69 9.79 -17.60
CA ARG A 185 8.77 10.58 -18.42
C ARG A 185 9.51 11.65 -19.23
N LYS A 186 8.94 11.99 -20.38
CA LYS A 186 9.38 13.11 -21.21
C LYS A 186 8.92 14.42 -20.60
N ASN A 187 9.73 15.47 -20.76
CA ASN A 187 9.46 16.83 -20.27
C ASN A 187 9.17 16.89 -18.76
N ILE A 188 10.00 16.21 -17.97
CA ILE A 188 9.89 16.19 -16.49
C ILE A 188 10.12 17.57 -15.87
N ASN A 189 10.90 18.43 -16.55
CA ASN A 189 11.16 19.79 -16.09
C ASN A 189 9.92 20.66 -16.35
N GLY A 190 9.31 21.18 -15.28
CA GLY A 190 8.13 22.04 -15.36
C GLY A 190 6.78 21.32 -15.23
N THR A 191 6.76 20.04 -14.82
CA THR A 191 5.51 19.38 -14.44
C THR A 191 5.04 19.86 -13.07
N SER A 192 3.89 20.54 -13.04
CA SER A 192 3.22 20.90 -11.79
C SER A 192 2.00 20.01 -11.57
N PRO A 193 1.69 19.64 -10.31
CA PRO A 193 0.43 19.03 -9.94
C PRO A 193 -0.77 19.81 -10.49
N HIS A 194 -1.75 19.12 -11.06
CA HIS A 194 -2.89 19.81 -11.65
C HIS A 194 -3.87 20.38 -10.61
N HIS A 195 -4.02 19.74 -9.43
CA HIS A 195 -4.99 20.15 -8.42
C HIS A 195 -4.61 19.71 -7.00
N LEU A 196 -3.74 20.47 -6.34
CA LEU A 196 -3.28 20.18 -4.97
C LEU A 196 -4.40 20.02 -3.92
N PRO A 197 -5.53 20.76 -3.96
CA PRO A 197 -6.63 20.51 -3.04
C PRO A 197 -7.25 19.11 -3.18
N PHE A 198 -7.21 18.50 -4.37
CA PHE A 198 -7.65 17.10 -4.54
C PHE A 198 -6.64 16.14 -3.94
N THR A 199 -5.35 16.42 -4.06
CA THR A 199 -4.32 15.68 -3.31
C THR A 199 -4.57 15.76 -1.81
N MET A 200 -4.86 16.94 -1.27
CA MET A 200 -5.16 17.10 0.16
C MET A 200 -6.42 16.33 0.60
N LEU A 201 -7.49 16.39 -0.20
CA LEU A 201 -8.72 15.63 0.06
C LEU A 201 -8.44 14.12 0.03
N GLY A 202 -7.73 13.65 -0.98
CA GLY A 202 -7.32 12.25 -1.10
C GLY A 202 -6.48 11.78 0.09
N ALA A 203 -5.52 12.59 0.54
CA ALA A 203 -4.73 12.29 1.75
C ALA A 203 -5.59 12.24 3.01
N GLY A 204 -6.57 13.14 3.16
CA GLY A 204 -7.53 13.09 4.26
C GLY A 204 -8.40 11.83 4.25
N LEU A 205 -8.85 11.39 3.08
CA LEU A 205 -9.61 10.15 2.92
C LEU A 205 -8.75 8.92 3.16
N LEU A 206 -7.47 8.93 2.75
CA LEU A 206 -6.50 7.89 3.07
C LEU A 206 -6.28 7.80 4.58
N TRP A 207 -6.09 8.92 5.27
CA TRP A 207 -5.95 8.94 6.73
C TRP A 207 -7.20 8.42 7.42
N PHE A 208 -8.40 8.88 7.01
CA PHE A 208 -9.66 8.36 7.52
C PHE A 208 -9.78 6.84 7.32
N GLY A 209 -9.55 6.36 6.09
CA GLY A 209 -9.61 4.94 5.77
C GLY A 209 -8.55 4.11 6.50
N TRP A 210 -7.41 4.70 6.83
CA TRP A 210 -6.35 4.04 7.57
C TRP A 210 -6.75 3.62 8.99
N PHE A 211 -7.74 4.27 9.59
CA PHE A 211 -8.32 3.77 10.83
C PHE A 211 -8.99 2.40 10.60
N GLY A 212 -9.71 2.20 9.50
CA GLY A 212 -10.19 0.87 9.13
C GLY A 212 -9.05 -0.11 8.85
N PHE A 213 -8.00 0.35 8.18
CA PHE A 213 -6.85 -0.46 7.77
C PHE A 213 -6.06 -1.00 8.97
N ASN A 214 -5.56 -0.09 9.81
CA ASN A 214 -4.75 -0.45 10.97
C ASN A 214 -5.62 -1.01 12.09
N VAL A 215 -6.67 -0.29 12.49
CA VAL A 215 -7.45 -0.68 13.68
C VAL A 215 -8.28 -1.93 13.41
N GLY A 216 -8.84 -2.05 12.20
CA GLY A 216 -9.54 -3.26 11.76
C GLY A 216 -8.65 -4.51 11.74
N SER A 217 -7.32 -4.36 11.61
CA SER A 217 -6.40 -5.50 11.65
C SER A 217 -6.27 -6.14 13.05
N ALA A 218 -6.85 -5.53 14.09
CA ALA A 218 -7.05 -6.20 15.38
C ALA A 218 -8.17 -7.28 15.34
N LEU A 219 -9.03 -7.24 14.31
CA LEU A 219 -10.17 -8.15 14.08
C LEU A 219 -11.23 -8.21 15.21
N SER A 220 -11.07 -7.39 16.24
CA SER A 220 -11.92 -7.33 17.43
C SER A 220 -11.83 -5.95 18.08
N LEU A 221 -12.88 -5.54 18.79
CA LEU A 221 -12.90 -4.32 19.59
C LEU A 221 -12.30 -4.57 20.98
N ASN A 222 -10.99 -4.32 21.12
CA ASN A 222 -10.23 -4.55 22.34
C ASN A 222 -9.13 -3.49 22.56
N ASP A 223 -8.30 -3.67 23.60
CA ASP A 223 -7.22 -2.75 23.96
C ASP A 223 -6.13 -2.63 22.87
N VAL A 224 -5.91 -3.71 22.10
CA VAL A 224 -4.98 -3.69 20.95
C VAL A 224 -5.53 -2.80 19.84
N ALA A 225 -6.83 -2.90 19.54
CA ALA A 225 -7.50 -2.03 18.59
C ALA A 225 -7.42 -0.55 19.02
N LEU A 226 -7.71 -0.26 20.30
CA LEU A 226 -7.60 1.10 20.83
C LEU A 226 -6.16 1.63 20.73
N THR A 227 -5.16 0.80 21.02
CA THR A 227 -3.75 1.16 20.88
C THR A 227 -3.38 1.44 19.42
N ALA A 228 -3.81 0.58 18.49
CA ALA A 228 -3.61 0.78 17.06
C ALA A 228 -4.27 2.08 16.57
N PHE A 229 -5.44 2.44 17.09
CA PHE A 229 -6.14 3.69 16.77
C PHE A 229 -5.30 4.91 17.16
N ILE A 230 -4.79 4.94 18.39
CA ILE A 230 -3.93 6.02 18.89
C ILE A 230 -2.63 6.09 18.10
N ASN A 231 -1.95 4.96 17.91
CA ASN A 231 -0.66 4.86 17.24
C ASN A 231 -0.75 5.33 15.78
N THR A 232 -1.83 4.97 15.08
CA THR A 232 -2.07 5.37 13.69
C THR A 232 -2.12 6.89 13.56
N ASN A 233 -2.90 7.57 14.42
CA ASN A 233 -3.04 9.02 14.35
C ASN A 233 -1.75 9.76 14.73
N ILE A 234 -1.09 9.32 15.81
CA ILE A 234 0.12 9.98 16.30
C ILE A 234 1.26 9.86 15.28
N ALA A 235 1.45 8.68 14.67
CA ALA A 235 2.50 8.49 13.68
C ALA A 235 2.29 9.34 12.42
N ALA A 236 1.04 9.41 11.93
CA ALA A 236 0.67 10.27 10.82
C ALA A 236 0.97 11.74 11.10
N ALA A 237 0.54 12.24 12.26
CA ALA A 237 0.78 13.62 12.68
C ALA A 237 2.28 13.93 12.84
N ALA A 238 3.03 13.05 13.50
CA ALA A 238 4.47 13.20 13.70
C ALA A 238 5.24 13.22 12.38
N SER A 239 4.87 12.33 11.45
CA SER A 239 5.48 12.26 10.12
C SER A 239 5.15 13.48 9.25
N ALA A 240 3.89 13.96 9.27
CA ALA A 240 3.51 15.18 8.56
C ALA A 240 4.31 16.40 9.05
N LEU A 241 4.46 16.54 10.38
CA LEU A 241 5.25 17.62 10.97
C LEU A 241 6.74 17.52 10.61
N THR A 242 7.34 16.34 10.77
CA THR A 242 8.77 16.16 10.47
C THR A 242 9.08 16.30 8.98
N TRP A 243 8.18 15.90 8.10
CA TRP A 243 8.30 16.17 6.67
C TRP A 243 8.26 17.67 6.38
N MET A 244 7.26 18.40 6.90
CA MET A 244 7.16 19.85 6.72
C MET A 244 8.38 20.58 7.29
N LEU A 245 8.90 20.15 8.44
CA LEU A 245 10.14 20.70 9.02
C LEU A 245 11.35 20.41 8.14
N SER A 246 11.43 19.21 7.55
CA SER A 246 12.50 18.85 6.61
C SER A 246 12.43 19.70 5.34
N GLU A 247 11.25 19.91 4.77
CA GLU A 247 11.05 20.86 3.68
C GLU A 247 11.40 22.28 4.08
N TRP A 248 11.01 22.74 5.27
CA TRP A 248 11.37 24.07 5.73
C TRP A 248 12.89 24.25 5.80
N PHE A 249 13.59 23.24 6.30
CA PHE A 249 15.04 23.28 6.46
C PHE A 249 15.80 23.20 5.13
N PHE A 250 15.42 22.29 4.24
CA PHE A 250 16.14 22.04 2.98
C PHE A 250 15.60 22.84 1.78
N GLN A 251 14.33 23.23 1.81
CA GLN A 251 13.59 23.84 0.70
C GLN A 251 12.97 25.21 1.05
N SER A 252 13.24 25.73 2.25
CA SER A 252 12.80 27.05 2.75
C SER A 252 11.29 27.25 2.95
N LYS A 253 10.44 26.35 2.46
CA LYS A 253 8.97 26.44 2.59
C LYS A 253 8.35 25.06 2.77
N PRO A 254 7.42 24.86 3.72
CA PRO A 254 6.61 23.65 3.77
C PRO A 254 5.57 23.71 2.65
N THR A 255 5.32 22.59 2.00
CA THR A 255 4.33 22.49 0.93
C THR A 255 3.10 21.70 1.39
N ALA A 256 1.93 22.02 0.83
CA ALA A 256 0.72 21.24 1.10
C ALA A 256 0.90 19.78 0.65
N MET A 257 1.52 19.57 -0.52
CA MET A 257 1.88 18.25 -1.02
C MET A 257 2.82 17.51 -0.06
N GLY A 258 3.85 18.16 0.45
CA GLY A 258 4.77 17.59 1.42
C GLY A 258 4.09 17.21 2.73
N ALA A 259 3.19 18.04 3.25
CA ALA A 259 2.38 17.70 4.42
C ALA A 259 1.52 16.43 4.17
N ALA A 260 0.91 16.32 2.99
CA ALA A 260 0.10 15.17 2.60
C ALA A 260 0.94 13.89 2.43
N CYS A 261 2.07 13.95 1.72
CA CYS A 261 3.01 12.84 1.57
C CYS A 261 3.62 12.43 2.92
N GLY A 262 3.93 13.41 3.78
CA GLY A 262 4.42 13.18 5.14
C GLY A 262 3.39 12.44 5.99
N ALA A 263 2.12 12.86 5.98
CA ALA A 263 1.06 12.16 6.70
C ALA A 263 0.93 10.69 6.24
N VAL A 264 0.87 10.45 4.93
CA VAL A 264 0.80 9.10 4.35
C VAL A 264 2.03 8.27 4.71
N SER A 265 3.23 8.85 4.66
CA SER A 265 4.48 8.16 5.03
C SER A 265 4.48 7.70 6.49
N GLY A 266 3.89 8.48 7.40
CA GLY A 266 3.74 8.11 8.81
C GLY A 266 2.76 6.98 9.02
N LEU A 267 1.63 7.02 8.31
CA LEU A 267 0.64 5.95 8.29
C LEU A 267 1.24 4.64 7.77
N VAL A 268 2.03 4.71 6.69
CA VAL A 268 2.79 3.56 6.17
C VAL A 268 3.77 3.05 7.23
N ALA A 269 4.60 3.93 7.81
CA ALA A 269 5.65 3.53 8.74
C ALA A 269 5.10 2.83 9.99
N ILE A 270 3.93 3.24 10.49
CA ILE A 270 3.32 2.61 11.66
C ILE A 270 2.53 1.35 11.35
N THR A 271 2.14 1.11 10.09
CA THR A 271 1.30 -0.01 9.67
C THR A 271 1.74 -1.39 10.20
N PRO A 272 3.02 -1.81 10.05
CA PRO A 272 3.43 -3.12 10.57
C PRO A 272 3.53 -3.19 12.11
N ALA A 273 3.49 -2.04 12.79
CA ALA A 273 3.80 -1.90 14.22
C ALA A 273 2.61 -1.47 15.08
N CYS A 274 1.53 -0.96 14.49
CA CYS A 274 0.53 -0.15 15.19
C CYS A 274 -0.16 -0.86 16.35
N GLY A 275 -0.34 -2.18 16.28
CA GLY A 275 -0.87 -2.99 17.39
C GLY A 275 0.19 -3.71 18.24
N PHE A 276 1.47 -3.37 18.11
CA PHE A 276 2.58 -4.01 18.86
C PHE A 276 3.42 -3.04 19.68
N VAL A 277 3.31 -1.73 19.43
CA VAL A 277 4.19 -0.71 20.03
C VAL A 277 3.43 0.26 20.92
N THR A 278 4.15 0.93 21.82
CA THR A 278 3.56 1.95 22.69
C THR A 278 3.29 3.26 21.92
N PRO A 279 2.36 4.12 22.38
CA PRO A 279 2.09 5.43 21.78
C PRO A 279 3.32 6.33 21.62
N PHE A 280 4.24 6.30 22.59
CA PHE A 280 5.48 7.06 22.47
C PHE A 280 6.40 6.50 21.38
N SER A 281 6.48 5.18 21.25
CA SER A 281 7.22 4.55 20.15
C SER A 281 6.60 4.90 18.80
N ALA A 282 5.25 4.92 18.70
CA ALA A 282 4.55 5.30 17.47
C ALA A 282 4.88 6.73 17.02
N LEU A 283 5.03 7.67 17.97
CA LEU A 283 5.51 9.03 17.70
C LEU A 283 6.90 9.02 17.05
N LEU A 284 7.84 8.25 17.62
CA LEU A 284 9.21 8.13 17.09
C LEU A 284 9.21 7.46 15.71
N ILE A 285 8.43 6.41 15.52
CA ILE A 285 8.30 5.69 14.25
C ILE A 285 7.79 6.63 13.16
N GLY A 286 6.72 7.40 13.44
CA GLY A 286 6.20 8.40 12.50
C GLY A 286 7.21 9.51 12.21
N ALA A 287 7.81 10.10 13.24
CA ALA A 287 8.79 11.17 13.09
C ALA A 287 10.00 10.77 12.24
N ILE A 288 10.59 9.59 12.51
CA ILE A 288 11.73 9.07 11.74
C ILE A 288 11.28 8.68 10.34
N GLY A 289 10.09 8.08 10.20
CA GLY A 289 9.49 7.71 8.92
C GLY A 289 9.35 8.92 7.99
N GLY A 290 8.86 10.04 8.49
CA GLY A 290 8.73 11.29 7.72
C GLY A 290 10.06 11.80 7.19
N VAL A 291 11.11 11.80 8.03
CA VAL A 291 12.47 12.22 7.63
C VAL A 291 13.07 11.26 6.58
N LEU A 292 12.95 9.95 6.80
CA LEU A 292 13.51 8.95 5.89
C LEU A 292 12.81 8.96 4.52
N CYS A 293 11.48 9.06 4.51
CA CYS A 293 10.71 9.11 3.27
C CYS A 293 10.96 10.44 2.52
N PHE A 294 11.03 11.58 3.23
CA PHE A 294 11.47 12.84 2.64
C PHE A 294 12.85 12.70 1.99
N GLY A 295 13.82 12.12 2.70
CA GLY A 295 15.16 11.92 2.19
C GLY A 295 15.21 11.01 0.95
N ALA A 296 14.36 9.98 0.91
CA ALA A 296 14.22 9.13 -0.25
C ALA A 296 13.66 9.88 -1.47
N VAL A 297 12.59 10.63 -1.27
CA VAL A 297 11.94 11.41 -2.35
C VAL A 297 12.86 12.51 -2.87
N PHE A 298 13.52 13.24 -1.98
CA PHE A 298 14.25 14.44 -2.36
C PHE A 298 15.69 14.16 -2.78
N PHE A 299 16.40 13.29 -2.05
CA PHE A 299 17.82 13.04 -2.30
C PHE A 299 18.07 11.73 -3.06
N LEU A 300 17.44 10.63 -2.66
CA LEU A 300 17.71 9.30 -3.22
C LEU A 300 17.27 9.20 -4.69
N LYS A 301 16.04 9.64 -4.97
CA LYS A 301 15.47 9.71 -6.32
C LYS A 301 16.33 10.54 -7.28
N THR A 302 16.75 11.72 -6.84
CA THR A 302 17.63 12.62 -7.62
C THR A 302 19.01 11.99 -7.84
N LYS A 303 19.61 11.40 -6.80
CA LYS A 303 20.94 10.79 -6.86
C LYS A 303 21.01 9.60 -7.82
N PHE A 304 20.00 8.73 -7.79
CA PHE A 304 19.95 7.56 -8.68
C PHE A 304 19.24 7.83 -10.00
N GLY A 305 18.54 8.96 -10.11
CA GLY A 305 17.91 9.42 -11.33
C GLY A 305 16.82 8.48 -11.84
N TYR A 306 16.03 7.84 -10.97
CA TYR A 306 14.80 7.17 -11.38
C TYR A 306 13.60 8.12 -11.32
N ASP A 307 12.54 7.85 -12.09
CA ASP A 307 11.30 8.65 -12.10
C ASP A 307 10.15 7.86 -11.49
N ASP A 308 10.19 7.69 -10.18
CA ASP A 308 9.05 7.24 -9.37
C ASP A 308 8.03 8.40 -9.32
N THR A 309 7.05 8.42 -10.23
CA THR A 309 6.31 9.64 -10.59
C THR A 309 5.70 10.36 -9.39
N LEU A 310 4.96 9.61 -8.56
CA LEU A 310 4.22 10.11 -7.40
C LEU A 310 4.82 9.63 -6.08
N ASP A 311 6.11 9.28 -6.13
CA ASP A 311 6.90 8.91 -4.95
C ASP A 311 6.35 7.68 -4.20
N ALA A 312 5.80 6.70 -4.93
CA ALA A 312 5.21 5.51 -4.34
C ALA A 312 6.28 4.63 -3.66
N PHE A 313 7.47 4.48 -4.25
CA PHE A 313 8.59 3.81 -3.59
C PHE A 313 9.10 4.63 -2.39
N GLY A 314 9.22 5.95 -2.56
CA GLY A 314 9.66 6.85 -1.50
C GLY A 314 8.77 6.83 -0.26
N CYS A 315 7.44 6.78 -0.43
CA CYS A 315 6.49 6.77 0.67
C CYS A 315 6.19 5.34 1.16
N HIS A 316 5.90 4.39 0.27
CA HIS A 316 5.47 3.04 0.65
C HIS A 316 6.64 2.07 0.82
N GLY A 317 7.57 2.04 -0.13
CA GLY A 317 8.72 1.14 -0.08
C GLY A 317 9.63 1.46 1.11
N ILE A 318 10.09 2.71 1.21
CA ILE A 318 10.97 3.16 2.30
C ILE A 318 10.22 3.23 3.63
N GLY A 319 9.01 3.79 3.64
CA GLY A 319 8.18 3.86 4.85
C GLY A 319 7.88 2.47 5.43
N GLY A 320 7.49 1.52 4.58
CA GLY A 320 7.22 0.14 5.00
C GLY A 320 8.47 -0.58 5.48
N THR A 321 9.62 -0.33 4.84
CA THR A 321 10.92 -0.87 5.27
C THR A 321 11.31 -0.35 6.66
N TRP A 322 11.24 0.95 6.87
CA TRP A 322 11.48 1.54 8.19
C TRP A 322 10.49 1.01 9.22
N GLY A 323 9.20 0.94 8.89
CA GLY A 323 8.17 0.41 9.76
C GLY A 323 8.46 -1.02 10.21
N GLY A 324 8.81 -1.91 9.28
CA GLY A 324 9.15 -3.30 9.59
C GLY A 324 10.39 -3.42 10.49
N ILE A 325 11.43 -2.63 10.23
CA ILE A 325 12.62 -2.54 11.10
C ILE A 325 12.20 -2.05 12.49
N ALA A 326 11.41 -0.98 12.55
CA ALA A 326 10.99 -0.37 13.80
C ALA A 326 10.08 -1.28 14.63
N THR A 327 9.23 -2.11 14.01
CA THR A 327 8.52 -3.19 14.71
C THR A 327 9.52 -4.09 15.45
N GLY A 328 10.59 -4.50 14.78
CA GLY A 328 11.64 -5.34 15.38
C GLY A 328 12.42 -4.67 16.51
N LEU A 329 12.41 -3.34 16.56
CA LEU A 329 13.05 -2.55 17.62
C LEU A 329 12.11 -2.33 18.82
N PHE A 330 10.88 -1.90 18.55
CA PHE A 330 9.97 -1.30 19.53
C PHE A 330 8.78 -2.19 19.94
N ALA A 331 8.54 -3.33 19.29
CA ALA A 331 7.42 -4.21 19.67
C ALA A 331 7.55 -4.68 21.13
N THR A 332 6.42 -4.81 21.83
CA THR A 332 6.40 -5.30 23.20
C THR A 332 5.15 -6.12 23.51
N THR A 333 5.34 -7.22 24.23
CA THR A 333 4.25 -8.10 24.66
C THR A 333 3.32 -7.45 25.68
N THR A 334 3.73 -6.34 26.30
CA THR A 334 2.87 -5.55 27.20
C THR A 334 1.73 -4.87 26.43
N VAL A 335 1.94 -4.54 25.15
CA VAL A 335 0.90 -3.95 24.28
C VAL A 335 0.04 -5.04 23.66
N ASN A 336 0.66 -6.12 23.19
CA ASN A 336 -0.05 -7.22 22.56
C ASN A 336 0.66 -8.55 22.87
N GLY A 337 0.00 -9.40 23.65
CA GLY A 337 0.51 -10.69 24.09
C GLY A 337 0.72 -11.70 22.95
N ASP A 338 0.03 -11.53 21.82
CA ASP A 338 0.16 -12.38 20.63
C ASP A 338 1.38 -11.98 19.77
N GLY A 339 2.02 -10.85 20.10
CA GLY A 339 3.26 -10.40 19.47
C GLY A 339 4.52 -10.95 20.15
N ALA A 340 5.61 -10.20 20.02
CA ALA A 340 6.89 -10.50 20.65
C ALA A 340 7.58 -9.21 21.09
N ASN A 341 8.47 -9.31 22.08
CA ASN A 341 9.37 -8.22 22.41
C ASN A 341 10.37 -7.99 21.28
N GLY A 342 10.67 -6.72 21.00
CA GLY A 342 11.72 -6.28 20.09
C GLY A 342 13.06 -6.07 20.78
N LEU A 343 14.03 -5.55 20.04
CA LEU A 343 15.40 -5.36 20.52
C LEU A 343 15.46 -4.51 21.80
N PHE A 344 14.72 -3.41 21.87
CA PHE A 344 14.72 -2.52 23.05
C PHE A 344 14.02 -3.11 24.27
N TYR A 345 13.30 -4.21 24.08
CA TYR A 345 12.66 -5.00 25.13
C TYR A 345 13.37 -6.34 25.36
N GLY A 346 14.63 -6.47 24.90
CA GLY A 346 15.53 -7.59 25.23
C GLY A 346 15.54 -8.76 24.25
N ASN A 347 14.86 -8.67 23.09
CA ASN A 347 14.82 -9.75 22.12
C ASN A 347 15.34 -9.30 20.74
N ALA A 348 16.63 -9.51 20.52
CA ALA A 348 17.29 -9.24 19.24
C ALA A 348 16.82 -10.16 18.10
N ALA A 349 16.26 -11.33 18.42
CA ALA A 349 15.82 -12.28 17.40
C ALA A 349 14.65 -11.73 16.59
N LEU A 350 13.76 -10.92 17.18
CA LEU A 350 12.66 -10.31 16.45
C LEU A 350 13.17 -9.37 15.35
N LEU A 351 14.15 -8.51 15.64
CA LEU A 351 14.75 -7.64 14.63
C LEU A 351 15.31 -8.45 13.45
N PHE A 352 16.02 -9.55 13.74
CA PHE A 352 16.52 -10.43 12.69
C PHE A 352 15.40 -11.02 11.84
N LYS A 353 14.31 -11.51 12.46
CA LYS A 353 13.14 -12.05 11.75
C LYS A 353 12.48 -11.00 10.85
N GLN A 354 12.36 -9.75 11.31
CA GLN A 354 11.86 -8.64 10.49
C GLN A 354 12.76 -8.38 9.28
N LEU A 355 14.08 -8.38 9.46
CA LEU A 355 15.03 -8.18 8.36
C LEU A 355 14.96 -9.31 7.33
N VAL A 356 14.76 -10.56 7.76
CA VAL A 356 14.53 -11.70 6.87
C VAL A 356 13.23 -11.52 6.09
N ALA A 357 12.13 -11.12 6.75
CA ALA A 357 10.85 -10.86 6.10
C ALA A 357 10.94 -9.75 5.04
N ILE A 358 11.58 -8.63 5.38
CA ILE A 358 11.82 -7.51 4.46
C ILE A 358 12.67 -7.99 3.27
N GLY A 359 13.80 -8.65 3.54
CA GLY A 359 14.72 -9.12 2.50
C GLY A 359 14.06 -10.10 1.51
N ALA A 360 13.29 -11.05 2.03
CA ALA A 360 12.55 -12.01 1.20
C ALA A 360 11.45 -11.32 0.37
N THR A 361 10.71 -10.39 0.98
CA THR A 361 9.68 -9.60 0.28
C THR A 361 10.30 -8.76 -0.84
N TYR A 362 11.44 -8.11 -0.61
CA TYR A 362 12.18 -7.37 -1.63
C TYR A 362 12.62 -8.28 -2.77
N ALA A 363 13.33 -9.37 -2.45
CA ALA A 363 13.88 -10.27 -3.45
C ALA A 363 12.77 -10.86 -4.34
N PHE A 364 11.71 -11.38 -3.73
CA PHE A 364 10.59 -11.96 -4.47
C PHE A 364 9.85 -10.92 -5.31
N THR A 365 9.52 -9.75 -4.74
CA THR A 365 8.82 -8.70 -5.45
C THR A 365 9.63 -8.19 -6.65
N ILE A 366 10.95 -8.01 -6.50
CA ILE A 366 11.83 -7.57 -7.60
C ILE A 366 11.83 -8.60 -8.73
N ILE A 367 12.11 -9.86 -8.40
CA ILE A 367 12.24 -10.94 -9.37
C ILE A 367 10.92 -11.13 -10.13
N MET A 368 9.81 -11.27 -9.40
CA MET A 368 8.52 -11.57 -10.00
C MET A 368 7.94 -10.38 -10.76
N THR A 369 8.04 -9.16 -10.23
CA THR A 369 7.56 -7.96 -10.95
C THR A 369 8.33 -7.79 -12.26
N TYR A 370 9.66 -7.96 -12.25
CA TYR A 370 10.48 -7.88 -13.46
C TYR A 370 10.12 -8.98 -14.46
N ALA A 371 9.91 -10.22 -13.98
CA ALA A 371 9.51 -11.34 -14.85
C ALA A 371 8.15 -11.09 -15.51
N ILE A 372 7.15 -10.64 -14.75
CA ILE A 372 5.80 -10.33 -15.25
C ILE A 372 5.87 -9.23 -16.30
N ILE A 373 6.52 -8.10 -15.99
CA ILE A 373 6.54 -6.97 -16.93
C ILE A 373 7.29 -7.30 -18.20
N LYS A 374 8.35 -8.10 -18.12
CA LYS A 374 9.10 -8.58 -19.29
C LYS A 374 8.26 -9.53 -20.15
N ALA A 375 7.48 -10.41 -19.53
CA ALA A 375 6.57 -11.31 -20.23
C ALA A 375 5.45 -10.53 -20.95
N ILE A 376 4.85 -9.53 -20.29
CA ILE A 376 3.86 -8.66 -20.92
C ILE A 376 4.48 -7.90 -22.09
N ASN A 377 5.66 -7.30 -21.88
CA ASN A 377 6.35 -6.50 -22.90
C ASN A 377 6.78 -7.30 -24.15
N PHE A 378 6.80 -8.62 -24.07
CA PHE A 378 7.09 -9.48 -25.22
C PHE A 378 5.93 -9.48 -26.24
N PHE A 379 4.68 -9.39 -25.79
CA PHE A 379 3.49 -9.44 -26.66
C PHE A 379 2.76 -8.10 -26.80
N LEU A 380 2.90 -7.23 -25.80
CA LEU A 380 2.21 -5.94 -25.73
C LEU A 380 3.18 -4.88 -25.20
N PRO A 381 3.49 -3.82 -25.97
CA PRO A 381 4.33 -2.73 -25.47
C PRO A 381 3.77 -2.18 -24.16
N VAL A 382 4.60 -2.16 -23.11
CA VAL A 382 4.12 -1.72 -21.79
C VAL A 382 4.08 -0.20 -21.69
N ARG A 383 5.02 0.50 -22.34
CA ARG A 383 5.06 1.96 -22.40
C ARG A 383 4.22 2.46 -23.58
N VAL A 384 3.52 3.57 -23.38
CA VAL A 384 2.93 4.35 -24.49
C VAL A 384 4.05 4.93 -25.38
N ASP A 385 3.71 5.26 -26.63
CA ASP A 385 4.66 5.97 -27.51
C ASP A 385 4.78 7.46 -27.13
N GLU A 386 5.74 8.15 -27.74
CA GLU A 386 6.05 9.55 -27.44
C GLU A 386 4.90 10.51 -27.80
N HIS A 387 4.13 10.18 -28.84
CA HIS A 387 2.98 10.99 -29.25
C HIS A 387 1.82 10.83 -28.27
N GLU A 388 1.51 9.60 -27.87
CA GLU A 388 0.51 9.29 -26.84
C GLU A 388 0.86 9.95 -25.49
N GLU A 389 2.13 9.86 -25.05
CA GLU A 389 2.60 10.53 -23.82
C GLU A 389 2.50 12.05 -23.92
N HIS A 390 2.74 12.63 -25.11
CA HIS A 390 2.59 14.06 -25.36
C HIS A 390 1.11 14.50 -25.37
N MET A 391 0.22 13.75 -26.00
CA MET A 391 -1.22 14.03 -25.99
C MET A 391 -1.84 13.92 -24.58
N GLY A 392 -1.32 12.99 -23.77
CA GLY A 392 -1.91 12.63 -22.48
C GLY A 392 -2.74 11.36 -22.56
N LEU A 393 -2.71 10.58 -21.49
CA LEU A 393 -3.31 9.25 -21.44
C LEU A 393 -4.84 9.33 -21.33
N ASP A 394 -5.41 10.44 -20.87
CA ASP A 394 -6.87 10.62 -20.84
C ASP A 394 -7.44 10.52 -22.26
N ILE A 395 -6.84 11.23 -23.22
CA ILE A 395 -7.28 11.19 -24.61
C ILE A 395 -6.80 9.92 -25.29
N SER A 396 -5.51 9.60 -25.19
CA SER A 396 -4.92 8.51 -25.99
C SER A 396 -5.37 7.12 -25.55
N MET A 397 -5.64 6.89 -24.26
CA MET A 397 -6.07 5.58 -23.75
C MET A 397 -7.56 5.50 -23.45
N HIS A 398 -8.21 6.63 -23.12
CA HIS A 398 -9.63 6.64 -22.71
C HIS A 398 -10.54 7.45 -23.64
N GLY A 399 -10.00 8.22 -24.59
CA GLY A 399 -10.79 8.99 -25.54
C GLY A 399 -11.53 10.20 -24.93
N GLU A 400 -11.18 10.58 -23.70
CA GLU A 400 -11.91 11.58 -22.91
C GLU A 400 -10.98 12.69 -22.42
N LYS A 401 -11.56 13.83 -22.05
CA LYS A 401 -10.85 14.94 -21.39
C LYS A 401 -11.42 15.14 -20.00
N ALA A 402 -10.55 15.24 -18.99
CA ALA A 402 -10.96 15.53 -17.62
C ALA A 402 -11.67 16.90 -17.48
N TYR A 403 -11.27 17.87 -18.31
CA TYR A 403 -11.75 19.24 -18.25
C TYR A 403 -12.16 19.73 -19.63
N GLU A 404 -13.38 20.27 -19.73
CA GLU A 404 -13.82 21.06 -20.86
C GLU A 404 -13.55 22.53 -20.58
N TYR A 405 -12.66 23.14 -21.36
CA TYR A 405 -12.48 24.58 -21.35
C TYR A 405 -13.42 25.17 -22.40
N THR A 406 -14.58 25.67 -21.98
CA THR A 406 -15.36 26.57 -22.83
C THR A 406 -14.64 27.90 -22.88
N GLU A 407 -14.16 28.31 -24.06
CA GLU A 407 -13.74 29.69 -24.29
C GLU A 407 -14.94 30.59 -23.97
N ARG A 408 -14.81 31.45 -22.96
CA ARG A 408 -15.76 32.56 -22.82
C ARG A 408 -15.54 33.46 -24.02
N VAL A 409 -16.44 33.36 -24.99
CA VAL A 409 -16.59 34.39 -26.02
C VAL A 409 -16.96 35.66 -25.25
N ASN A 410 -16.02 36.62 -25.22
CA ASN A 410 -16.15 37.89 -24.49
C ASN A 410 -17.38 38.70 -24.92
#